data_AF-A0A8B9NI74-F1
#
_entry.id   AF-A0A8B9NI74-F1
#
_cell.length_a   1.000
_cell.length_b   1.000
_cell.length_c   1.000
_cell.angle_alpha   90.00
_cell.angle_beta   90.00
_cell.angle_gamma   90.00
#
_symmetry.space_group_name_H-M   'P 1'
#
loop_
_entity.id
_entity.type
_entity.pdbx_description
1 polymer ?
#
loop_
_entity_poly.entity_id
_entity_poly.type
_entity_poly.pdbx_seq_one_letter_code
_entity_poly.pdbx_strand_id
1 'polypeptide(L)'
;MNFVDPKEIDIPSHGTKNRYKTILPNPLSRVYLKPKNPSDSLSTYINANYIRGYGGKEKAFIATQGPMINTVNDFWQMVWQEDSPVIVMITKLKEKNEV
;
A
#
# COMPACT_ATOMS: atom_id res chain seq x y z
N MET A 1 -20.95 2.09 -2.12
CA MET A 1 -20.04 2.82 -1.20
C MET A 1 -18.63 2.35 -1.51
N ASN A 2 -17.65 3.25 -1.62
CA ASN A 2 -16.26 2.92 -2.00
C ASN A 2 -15.41 2.36 -0.83
N PHE A 3 -16.05 1.84 0.21
CA PHE A 3 -15.36 1.27 1.37
C PHE A 3 -15.18 -0.23 1.13
N VAL A 4 -13.93 -0.69 1.19
CA VAL A 4 -13.56 -2.10 1.06
C VAL A 4 -13.95 -2.81 2.36
N ASP A 5 -14.75 -3.88 2.26
CA ASP A 5 -15.01 -4.74 3.40
C ASP A 5 -13.71 -5.51 3.73
N PRO A 6 -13.23 -5.52 4.98
CA PRO A 6 -12.07 -6.31 5.38
C PRO A 6 -12.12 -7.79 4.95
N LYS A 7 -13.31 -8.36 4.77
CA LYS A 7 -13.52 -9.73 4.27
C LYS A 7 -13.10 -9.92 2.80
N GLU A 8 -12.97 -8.85 2.03
CA GLU A 8 -12.51 -8.91 0.63
C GLU A 8 -10.99 -9.09 0.51
N ILE A 9 -10.24 -8.92 1.60
CA ILE A 9 -8.78 -9.13 1.64
C ILE A 9 -8.48 -10.45 2.37
N ASP A 10 -8.38 -11.53 1.60
CA ASP A 10 -8.02 -12.86 2.10
C ASP A 10 -6.49 -13.01 2.30
N ILE A 11 -5.92 -12.17 3.16
CA ILE A 11 -4.53 -12.25 3.59
C ILE A 11 -4.49 -12.24 5.13
N PRO A 12 -4.08 -13.34 5.78
CA PRO A 12 -3.95 -13.38 7.23
C PRO A 12 -3.05 -12.26 7.75
N SER A 13 -3.45 -11.64 8.86
CA SER A 13 -2.66 -10.61 9.55
C SER A 13 -2.34 -9.33 8.75
N HIS A 14 -2.99 -9.09 7.60
CA HIS A 14 -2.80 -7.86 6.80
C HIS A 14 -3.03 -6.58 7.61
N GLY A 15 -3.94 -6.62 8.60
CA GLY A 15 -4.20 -5.52 9.52
C GLY A 15 -2.98 -5.02 10.29
N THR A 16 -1.95 -5.84 10.48
CA THR A 16 -0.68 -5.44 11.11
C THR A 16 0.15 -4.49 10.23
N LYS A 17 -0.12 -4.47 8.92
CA LYS A 17 0.53 -3.60 7.94
C LYS A 17 -0.31 -2.36 7.57
N ASN A 18 -1.42 -2.13 8.27
CA ASN A 18 -2.31 -0.98 8.07
C ASN A 18 -2.20 0.03 9.20
N ARG A 19 -1.91 1.29 8.85
CA ARG A 19 -1.90 2.39 9.81
C ARG A 19 -3.29 2.65 10.40
N TYR A 20 -4.31 2.59 9.54
CA TYR A 20 -5.71 2.72 9.95
C TYR A 20 -6.49 1.47 9.54
N LYS A 21 -7.19 0.84 10.49
CA LYS A 21 -7.94 -0.41 10.26
C LYS A 21 -9.06 -0.29 9.24
N THR A 22 -9.58 0.92 9.05
CA THR A 22 -10.72 1.22 8.17
C THR A 22 -10.30 1.72 6.79
N ILE A 23 -9.01 2.02 6.57
CA ILE A 23 -8.49 2.49 5.28
C ILE A 23 -7.71 1.33 4.67
N LEU A 24 -8.41 0.56 3.83
CA LEU A 24 -7.87 -0.63 3.18
C LEU A 24 -7.72 -0.40 1.68
N PRO A 25 -6.73 -1.05 1.04
CA PRO A 25 -6.55 -0.91 -0.39
C PRO A 25 -7.67 -1.63 -1.16
N ASN A 26 -8.18 -1.01 -2.22
CA ASN A 26 -9.17 -1.65 -3.11
C ASN A 26 -8.55 -2.89 -3.79
N PRO A 27 -9.16 -4.09 -3.69
CA PRO A 27 -8.60 -5.31 -4.27
C PRO A 27 -8.27 -5.21 -5.77
N LEU A 28 -9.10 -4.51 -6.55
CA LEU A 28 -8.97 -4.44 -8.01
C LEU A 28 -7.75 -3.66 -8.49
N SER A 29 -7.28 -2.69 -7.69
CA SER A 29 -6.14 -1.83 -8.05
C SER A 29 -5.00 -1.92 -7.05
N ARG A 30 -5.04 -2.87 -6.11
CA ARG A 30 -4.01 -3.01 -5.08
C ARG A 30 -2.65 -3.28 -5.72
N VAL A 31 -1.60 -2.70 -5.14
CA VAL A 31 -0.23 -3.06 -5.49
C VAL A 31 0.13 -4.38 -4.81
N TYR A 32 0.62 -5.34 -5.58
CA TYR A 32 1.08 -6.64 -5.08
C TYR A 32 2.60 -6.65 -5.07
N LEU A 33 3.20 -6.85 -3.90
CA LEU A 33 4.65 -7.04 -3.82
C LEU A 33 5.01 -8.43 -4.35
N LYS A 34 6.08 -8.51 -5.15
CA LYS A 34 6.65 -9.79 -5.58
C LYS A 34 7.06 -10.60 -4.33
N PRO A 35 6.58 -11.85 -4.18
CA PRO A 35 6.85 -12.64 -3.00
C PRO A 35 8.36 -12.89 -2.84
N LYS A 36 8.88 -12.71 -1.63
CA LYS A 36 10.26 -13.14 -1.28
C LYS A 36 10.33 -14.66 -1.09
N ASN A 37 9.22 -15.25 -0.66
CA ASN A 37 9.03 -16.68 -0.45
C ASN A 37 7.59 -17.05 -0.84
N PRO A 38 7.35 -18.11 -1.63
CA PRO A 38 6.00 -18.54 -2.02
C PRO A 38 5.05 -18.83 -0.86
N SER A 39 5.55 -19.17 0.33
CA SER A 39 4.72 -19.48 1.50
C SER A 39 4.30 -18.27 2.35
N ASP A 40 4.82 -17.08 2.07
CA ASP A 40 4.53 -15.87 2.85
C ASP A 40 3.57 -14.95 2.10
N SER A 41 2.26 -15.19 2.26
CA SER A 41 1.21 -14.38 1.65
C SER A 41 1.23 -12.93 2.16
N LEU A 42 1.61 -12.70 3.42
CA LEU A 42 1.72 -11.38 4.01
C LEU A 42 2.88 -10.56 3.41
N SER A 43 3.95 -11.21 2.92
CA SER A 43 5.03 -10.54 2.19
C SER A 43 4.57 -9.87 0.89
N THR A 44 3.44 -10.32 0.31
CA THR A 44 2.88 -9.73 -0.92
C THR A 44 1.99 -8.52 -0.65
N TYR A 45 1.73 -8.22 0.63
CA TYR A 45 0.82 -7.16 1.05
C TYR A 45 1.54 -5.84 1.32
N ILE A 46 1.02 -4.79 0.71
CA ILE A 46 1.26 -3.39 1.08
C ILE A 46 -0.06 -2.63 0.93
N ASN A 47 -0.31 -1.66 1.80
CA ASN A 47 -1.46 -0.76 1.70
C ASN A 47 -1.19 0.32 0.65
N ALA A 48 -1.42 -0.04 -0.61
CA ALA A 48 -1.23 0.83 -1.75
C ALA A 48 -2.15 0.45 -2.91
N ASN A 49 -2.54 1.44 -3.71
CA ASN A 49 -3.34 1.27 -4.93
C ASN A 49 -2.73 2.02 -6.11
N TYR A 50 -2.80 1.41 -7.29
CA TYR A 50 -2.57 2.10 -8.55
C TYR A 50 -3.70 3.10 -8.82
N ILE A 51 -3.32 4.30 -9.24
CA ILE A 51 -4.24 5.38 -9.58
C ILE A 51 -4.01 5.76 -11.05
N ARG A 52 -5.12 5.90 -11.79
CA ARG A 52 -5.10 6.37 -13.18
C ARG A 52 -4.77 7.86 -13.24
N GLY A 53 -3.99 8.22 -14.25
CA GLY A 53 -3.68 9.61 -14.56
C GLY A 53 -4.73 10.25 -15.46
N TYR A 54 -4.41 11.46 -15.92
CA TYR A 54 -5.19 12.17 -16.93
C TYR A 54 -5.41 11.30 -18.18
N GLY A 55 -6.62 11.36 -18.74
CA GLY A 55 -7.00 10.56 -19.91
C GLY A 55 -7.07 9.05 -19.67
N GLY A 56 -7.13 8.60 -18.41
CA GLY A 56 -7.21 7.18 -18.08
C GLY A 56 -5.88 6.43 -18.19
N LYS A 57 -4.74 7.15 -18.22
CA LYS A 57 -3.41 6.54 -18.22
C LYS A 57 -3.26 5.59 -17.02
N GLU A 58 -3.19 4.30 -17.31
CA GLU A 58 -3.06 3.26 -16.27
C GLU A 58 -1.77 3.43 -15.47
N LYS A 59 -1.85 3.11 -14.16
CA LYS A 59 -0.71 3.11 -13.23
C LYS A 59 0.14 4.39 -13.27
N ALA A 60 -0.49 5.55 -13.48
CA ALA A 60 0.23 6.82 -13.52
C ALA A 60 0.77 7.22 -12.14
N PHE A 61 0.09 6.82 -11.07
CA PHE A 61 0.50 7.06 -9.70
C PHE A 61 0.23 5.83 -8.82
N ILE A 62 0.86 5.82 -7.65
CA ILE A 62 0.54 4.93 -6.55
C ILE A 62 0.15 5.79 -5.35
N ALA A 63 -1.05 5.58 -4.83
CA ALA A 63 -1.45 6.12 -3.54
C ALA A 63 -1.16 5.07 -2.46
N THR A 64 -0.45 5.44 -1.40
CA THR A 64 -0.07 4.54 -0.30
C THR A 64 -0.09 5.28 1.03
N GLN A 65 -0.23 4.54 2.14
CA GLN A 65 -0.08 5.10 3.48
C GLN A 65 1.37 5.57 3.73
N GLY A 66 1.54 6.49 4.69
CA GLY A 66 2.86 6.76 5.25
C GLY A 66 3.46 5.49 5.88
N PRO A 67 4.70 5.08 5.52
CA PRO A 67 5.29 3.85 6.04
C PRO A 67 5.28 3.79 7.56
N MET A 68 4.97 2.62 8.10
CA MET A 68 5.11 2.29 9.52
C MET A 68 6.45 1.59 9.73
N ILE A 69 6.88 1.46 10.99
CA ILE A 69 8.16 0.80 11.33
C ILE A 69 8.30 -0.60 10.72
N ASN A 70 7.22 -1.37 10.67
CA ASN A 70 7.18 -2.73 10.13
C ASN A 70 6.89 -2.80 8.62
N THR A 71 6.68 -1.67 7.93
CA THR A 71 6.41 -1.62 6.49
C THR A 71 7.42 -0.78 5.70
N VAL A 72 8.50 -0.30 6.33
CA VAL A 72 9.56 0.46 5.63
C VAL A 72 10.18 -0.37 4.50
N ASN A 73 10.46 -1.64 4.75
CA ASN A 73 11.04 -2.55 3.76
C ASN A 73 10.06 -2.84 2.61
N ASP A 74 8.77 -2.99 2.92
CA ASP A 74 7.71 -3.19 1.93
C ASP A 74 7.58 -1.96 1.02
N PHE A 75 7.66 -0.75 1.59
CA PHE A 75 7.63 0.51 0.85
C PHE A 75 8.80 0.61 -0.14
N TRP A 76 10.03 0.35 0.31
CA TRP A 76 11.19 0.40 -0.59
C TRP A 76 11.17 -0.72 -1.63
N GLN A 77 10.65 -1.90 -1.28
CA GLN A 77 10.42 -2.96 -2.25
C GLN A 77 9.43 -2.53 -3.33
N MET A 78 8.33 -1.85 -2.96
CA MET A 78 7.37 -1.30 -3.91
C MET A 78 8.04 -0.29 -4.85
N VAL A 79 8.77 0.68 -4.29
CA VAL A 79 9.48 1.71 -5.07
C VAL A 79 10.43 1.09 -6.09
N TRP A 80 11.23 0.12 -5.65
CA TRP A 80 12.17 -0.61 -6.52
C TRP A 80 11.44 -1.44 -7.59
N GLN A 81 10.40 -2.18 -7.19
CA GLN A 81 9.64 -3.06 -8.09
C GLN A 81 8.95 -2.28 -9.21
N GLU A 82 8.36 -1.14 -8.87
CA GLU A 82 7.56 -0.31 -9.78
C GLU A 82 8.41 0.71 -10.53
N ASP A 83 9.74 0.65 -10.37
CA ASP A 83 10.69 1.60 -10.96
C ASP A 83 10.26 3.06 -10.75
N SER A 84 9.81 3.38 -9.53
CA SER A 84 9.18 4.66 -9.22
C SER A 84 10.23 5.77 -9.18
N PRO A 85 10.20 6.75 -10.11
CA PRO A 85 11.26 7.75 -10.21
C PRO A 85 11.12 8.90 -9.21
N VAL A 86 9.92 9.07 -8.63
CA VAL A 86 9.59 10.20 -7.75
C VAL A 86 8.70 9.72 -6.61
N ILE A 87 8.98 10.23 -5.41
CA ILE A 87 8.13 10.07 -4.21
C ILE A 87 7.67 11.47 -3.78
N VAL A 88 6.36 11.64 -3.59
CA VAL A 88 5.77 12.89 -3.09
C VAL A 88 5.17 12.62 -1.72
N MET A 89 5.77 13.19 -0.66
CA MET A 89 5.28 13.08 0.71
C MET A 89 4.56 14.37 1.11
N ILE A 90 3.28 14.24 1.51
CA ILE A 90 2.39 15.37 1.83
C ILE A 90 2.02 15.45 3.32
N THR A 91 2.80 14.82 4.20
CA THR A 91 2.56 14.79 5.65
C THR A 91 3.82 15.14 6.42
N LYS A 92 3.67 15.56 7.69
CA LYS A 92 4.80 15.60 8.62
C LYS A 92 5.10 14.20 9.15
N LEU A 93 6.27 14.01 9.77
CA LEU A 93 6.60 12.76 10.48
C LEU A 93 5.78 12.55 11.76
N LYS A 94 5.25 13.63 12.33
CA LYS A 94 4.38 13.60 13.50
C LYS A 94 3.31 14.66 13.35
N GLU A 95 2.05 14.23 13.43
CA GLU A 95 0.90 15.12 13.45
C GLU A 95 0.15 14.90 14.76
N LYS A 96 0.29 15.85 15.69
CA LYS A 96 -0.22 15.76 17.06
C LYS A 96 0.33 14.52 17.81
N ASN A 97 -0.45 13.45 17.89
CA ASN A 97 -0.13 12.21 18.60
C ASN A 97 0.13 11.02 17.66
N GLU A 98 -0.04 11.19 16.34
CA GLU A 98 0.20 10.14 15.36
C GLU A 98 1.59 10.31 14.75
N VAL A 99 2.36 9.21 14.79
CA VAL A 99 3.69 9.01 14.18
C VAL A 99 3.55 7.92 13.14
#